data_AF-A0A1H9UUF8-F1
#
_entry.id   AF-A0A1H9UUF8-F1
#
_cell.length_a   1.000
_cell.length_b   1.000
_cell.length_c   1.000
_cell.angle_alpha   90.00
_cell.angle_beta   90.00
_cell.angle_gamma   90.00
#
_symmetry.space_group_name_H-M   'P 1'
#
loop_
_entity.id
_entity.type
_entity.pdbx_description
1 polymer ?
#
loop_
_entity_poly.entity_id
_entity_poly.type
_entity_poly.pdbx_seq_one_letter_code
_entity_poly.pdbx_strand_id
1 'polypeptide(L)'
;MLSVSEALSEEDDAIGIGRKGTIDNPYILRAPFWTVDTLFYCIPKNGFDLDFVYGVYQNINWKLMDESTGVPSLSKAAINKVDVATPTLEE
;
A
#
# COMPACT_ATOMS: atom_id res chain seq x y z
N MET A 1 -17.76 8.73 -9.59
CA MET A 1 -16.54 9.08 -10.34
C MET A 1 -15.85 10.10 -9.45
N LEU A 2 -14.77 9.72 -8.75
CA LEU A 2 -14.04 10.66 -7.90
C LEU A 2 -13.49 11.74 -8.81
N SER A 3 -13.81 13.01 -8.53
CA SER A 3 -13.21 14.10 -9.26
C SER A 3 -11.71 14.08 -8.95
N VAL A 4 -10.83 14.17 -9.96
CA VAL A 4 -9.36 14.25 -9.74
C VAL A 4 -9.00 15.46 -8.86
N SER A 5 -9.92 16.40 -8.69
CA SER A 5 -9.82 17.57 -7.82
C SER A 5 -9.80 17.24 -6.32
N GLU A 6 -10.36 16.11 -5.90
CA GLU A 6 -10.59 15.79 -4.48
C GLU A 6 -9.54 14.81 -3.97
N ALA A 7 -9.04 15.01 -2.75
CA ALA A 7 -8.06 14.11 -2.16
C ALA A 7 -8.70 12.75 -1.87
N LEU A 8 -7.89 11.69 -1.91
CA LEU A 8 -8.32 10.35 -1.52
C LEU A 8 -8.40 10.20 0.00
N SER A 9 -7.63 11.01 0.72
CA SER A 9 -7.66 11.20 2.16
C SER A 9 -7.24 12.64 2.45
N GLU A 10 -7.99 13.30 3.33
CA GLU A 10 -7.72 14.68 3.75
C GLU A 10 -6.90 14.74 5.05
N GLU A 11 -7.05 13.74 5.93
CA GLU A 11 -6.49 13.75 7.29
C GLU A 11 -5.60 12.54 7.59
N ASP A 12 -5.94 11.37 7.03
CA ASP A 12 -5.24 10.12 7.34
C ASP A 12 -4.11 9.83 6.33
N ASP A 13 -2.91 9.60 6.85
CA ASP A 13 -1.78 9.11 6.08
C ASP A 13 -2.00 7.66 5.61
N ALA A 14 -1.31 7.28 4.55
CA ALA A 14 -1.43 5.94 3.96
C ALA A 14 -0.08 5.37 3.54
N ILE A 15 -0.06 4.08 3.21
CA ILE A 15 1.07 3.42 2.55
C ILE A 15 0.76 3.33 1.06
N GLY A 16 1.63 3.89 0.24
CA GLY A 16 1.62 3.75 -1.22
C GLY A 16 2.43 2.54 -1.67
N ILE A 17 1.90 1.78 -2.62
CA ILE A 17 2.62 0.70 -3.31
C ILE A 17 2.29 0.70 -4.80
N GLY A 18 3.32 0.61 -5.64
CA GLY A 18 3.13 0.64 -7.08
C GLY A 18 2.31 -0.55 -7.58
N ARG A 19 1.35 -0.27 -8.45
CA ARG A 19 0.52 -1.27 -9.13
C ARG A 19 1.17 -1.76 -10.42
N LYS A 20 1.92 -0.90 -11.12
CA LYS A 20 2.61 -1.21 -12.38
C LYS A 20 3.99 -0.56 -12.41
N GLY A 21 4.97 -1.25 -12.99
CA GLY A 21 6.35 -0.78 -13.08
C GLY A 21 7.13 -1.09 -11.81
N THR A 22 7.34 -0.11 -10.93
CA THR A 22 8.01 -0.35 -9.64
C THR A 22 6.99 -0.79 -8.62
N ILE A 23 7.00 -2.08 -8.27
CA ILE A 23 5.99 -2.71 -7.40
C ILE A 23 6.53 -3.09 -6.01
N ASP A 24 7.84 -2.89 -5.77
CA ASP A 24 8.56 -3.38 -4.59
C ASP A 24 9.14 -2.26 -3.72
N ASN A 25 8.78 -1.01 -3.98
CA ASN A 25 9.25 0.15 -3.23
C ASN A 25 8.06 0.86 -2.56
N PRO A 26 7.54 0.35 -1.43
CA PRO A 26 6.48 1.01 -0.70
C PRO A 26 6.97 2.30 -0.04
N TYR A 27 6.08 3.27 0.15
CA TYR A 27 6.38 4.55 0.78
C TYR A 27 5.17 5.13 1.52
N ILE A 28 5.41 6.05 2.46
CA ILE A 28 4.34 6.75 3.17
C ILE A 28 3.80 7.89 2.29
N LEU A 29 2.48 7.92 2.15
CA LEU A 29 1.69 9.01 1.59
C LEU A 29 1.19 9.87 2.73
N ARG A 30 1.62 11.14 2.78
CA ARG A 30 1.14 12.09 3.79
C ARG A 30 -0.11 12.80 3.31
N ALA A 31 -1.13 12.87 4.15
CA ALA A 31 -2.38 13.57 3.84
C ALA A 31 -2.18 15.10 3.77
N PRO A 32 -2.95 15.81 2.93
CA PRO A 32 -3.85 15.25 1.93
C PRO A 32 -3.07 14.63 0.76
N PHE A 33 -3.56 13.51 0.20
CA PHE A 33 -2.90 12.86 -0.93
C PHE A 33 -3.84 12.46 -2.07
N TRP A 34 -3.25 12.39 -3.26
CA TRP A 34 -3.85 11.90 -4.49
C TRP A 34 -2.95 10.79 -5.06
N THR A 35 -3.55 9.85 -5.78
CA THR A 35 -2.81 8.80 -6.47
C THR A 35 -3.14 8.79 -7.95
N VAL A 36 -2.20 8.31 -8.76
CA VAL A 36 -2.41 7.99 -10.18
C VAL A 36 -2.88 6.53 -10.33
N ASP A 37 -3.27 6.14 -11.55
CA ASP A 37 -3.80 4.80 -11.86
C ASP A 37 -2.79 3.64 -11.70
N THR A 38 -1.51 3.98 -11.57
CA THR A 38 -0.38 3.05 -11.36
C THR A 38 0.02 2.91 -9.90
N LEU A 39 -0.72 3.49 -8.95
CA LEU A 39 -0.41 3.43 -7.53
C LEU A 39 -1.62 2.94 -6.73
N PHE A 40 -1.40 1.97 -5.86
CA PHE A 40 -2.35 1.62 -4.80
C PHE A 40 -1.96 2.28 -3.49
N TYR A 41 -2.95 2.46 -2.62
CA TYR A 41 -2.75 2.96 -1.26
C TYR A 41 -3.48 2.09 -0.24
N CYS A 42 -2.99 2.09 1.00
CA CYS A 42 -3.59 1.42 2.14
C CYS A 42 -3.57 2.35 3.35
N ILE A 43 -4.76 2.68 3.88
CA ILE A 43 -4.90 3.39 5.15
C ILE A 43 -4.99 2.31 6.25
N PRO A 44 -4.10 2.33 7.25
CA PRO A 44 -4.17 1.42 8.39
C PRO A 44 -5.53 1.47 9.09
N LYS A 45 -6.03 0.33 9.58
CA LYS A 45 -7.24 0.31 10.40
C LYS A 45 -6.92 0.80 11.81
N ASN A 46 -7.96 1.25 12.53
CA ASN A 46 -7.84 1.61 13.95
C ASN A 46 -7.12 0.52 14.75
N GLY A 47 -6.13 0.92 15.55
CA GLY A 47 -5.31 0.03 16.35
C GLY A 47 -4.03 -0.47 15.67
N PHE A 48 -3.79 -0.11 14.41
CA PHE A 48 -2.53 -0.37 13.73
C PHE A 48 -1.78 0.94 13.48
N ASP A 49 -0.55 1.01 13.97
CA ASP A 49 0.34 2.14 13.72
C ASP A 49 0.83 2.17 12.26
N LEU A 50 0.93 3.37 11.69
CA LEU A 50 1.32 3.56 10.29
C LEU A 50 2.74 3.07 10.03
N ASP A 51 3.69 3.37 10.93
CA ASP A 51 5.09 3.00 10.78
C ASP A 51 5.27 1.48 10.94
N PHE A 52 4.50 0.86 11.84
CA PHE A 52 4.44 -0.60 11.95
C PHE A 52 3.97 -1.25 10.65
N VAL A 53 2.81 -0.83 10.11
CA VAL A 53 2.29 -1.41 8.85
C VAL A 53 3.25 -1.09 7.70
N TYR A 54 3.88 0.09 7.69
CA TYR A 54 4.90 0.43 6.70
C TYR A 54 6.09 -0.52 6.75
N GLY A 55 6.59 -0.83 7.96
CA GLY A 55 7.63 -1.82 8.18
C GLY A 55 7.22 -3.21 7.65
N VAL A 56 5.98 -3.63 7.89
CA VAL A 56 5.45 -4.88 7.30
C VAL A 56 5.49 -4.84 5.77
N TYR A 57 5.06 -3.74 5.15
CA TYR A 57 5.12 -3.57 3.70
C TYR A 57 6.55 -3.64 3.16
N GLN A 58 7.53 -3.07 3.86
CA GLN A 58 8.93 -3.13 3.46
C GLN A 58 9.53 -4.56 3.53
N ASN A 59 8.99 -5.43 4.38
CA ASN A 59 9.49 -6.78 4.58
C ASN A 59 8.89 -7.83 3.63
N ILE A 60 7.86 -7.47 2.85
CA ILE A 60 7.23 -8.38 1.89
C ILE A 60 7.99 -8.38 0.56
N ASN A 61 8.29 -9.57 0.04
CA ASN A 61 8.88 -9.70 -1.29
C ASN A 61 7.81 -9.58 -2.39
N TRP A 62 7.42 -8.34 -2.69
CA TRP A 62 6.38 -8.02 -3.66
C TRP A 62 6.64 -8.54 -5.08
N LYS A 63 7.91 -8.71 -5.47
CA LYS A 63 8.27 -9.26 -6.79
C LYS A 63 7.82 -10.72 -6.97
N LEU A 64 7.70 -11.49 -5.90
CA LEU A 64 7.18 -12.86 -5.97
C LEU A 64 5.67 -12.90 -6.24
N MET A 65 5.00 -11.76 -6.11
CA MET A 65 3.56 -11.60 -6.33
C MET A 65 3.27 -10.88 -7.66
N ASP A 66 4.27 -10.70 -8.51
CA ASP A 66 4.09 -10.17 -9.87
C ASP A 66 3.23 -11.13 -10.70
N GLU A 67 2.14 -10.60 -11.25
CA GLU A 67 1.18 -11.37 -12.05
C GLU A 67 1.39 -11.15 -13.57
N SER A 68 2.45 -10.42 -13.95
CA SER A 68 2.72 -10.04 -15.33
C SER A 68 3.93 -10.77 -15.92
N THR A 69 3.99 -10.80 -17.25
CA THR A 69 5.13 -11.35 -18.02
C THR A 69 6.01 -10.25 -18.62
N GLY A 70 5.66 -8.98 -18.43
CA GLY A 70 6.29 -7.84 -19.09
C GLY A 70 6.61 -6.73 -18.09
N VAL A 71 5.67 -5.80 -17.91
CA VAL A 71 5.82 -4.71 -16.94
C VAL A 71 5.33 -5.20 -15.58
N PRO A 72 6.20 -5.28 -14.55
CA PRO A 72 5.84 -5.82 -13.25
C PRO A 72 4.56 -5.20 -12.73
N SER A 73 3.63 -6.04 -12.29
CA SER A 73 2.30 -5.58 -11.90
C SER A 73 1.77 -6.34 -10.70
N LEU A 74 1.17 -5.59 -9.76
CA LEU A 74 0.43 -6.12 -8.63
C LEU A 74 -1.07 -5.90 -8.84
N SER A 75 -1.87 -6.86 -8.41
CA SER A 75 -3.31 -6.67 -8.23
C SER A 75 -3.68 -6.46 -6.77
N LYS A 76 -4.81 -5.80 -6.53
CA LYS A 76 -5.40 -5.69 -5.20
C LYS A 76 -5.66 -7.07 -4.57
N ALA A 77 -5.99 -8.07 -5.39
CA ALA A 77 -6.22 -9.43 -4.94
C ALA A 77 -4.92 -10.10 -4.46
N ALA A 78 -3.79 -9.88 -5.16
CA ALA A 78 -2.48 -10.36 -4.72
C ALA A 78 -2.06 -9.72 -3.39
N ILE A 79 -2.18 -8.40 -3.26
CA ILE A 79 -1.83 -7.67 -2.02
C ILE A 79 -2.69 -8.16 -0.84
N ASN A 80 -3.99 -8.37 -1.05
CA ASN A 80 -4.89 -8.83 0.01
C ASN A 80 -4.69 -10.30 0.43
N LYS A 81 -3.91 -11.09 -0.31
CA LYS A 81 -3.55 -12.47 0.04
C LYS A 81 -2.30 -12.56 0.90
N VAL A 82 -1.62 -11.44 1.16
CA VAL A 82 -0.46 -11.42 2.04
C VAL A 82 -0.94 -11.71 3.45
N ASP A 83 -0.53 -12.85 3.98
CA ASP A 83 -0.68 -13.17 5.40
C ASP A 83 0.51 -12.59 6.17
N VAL A 84 0.21 -11.83 7.22
CA VAL A 84 1.20 -11.20 8.09
C VAL A 84 0.91 -11.59 9.53
N ALA A 85 1.96 -11.90 10.29
CA ALA A 85 1.85 -12.12 11.72
C ALA A 85 1.97 -10.78 12.45
N THR A 86 1.03 -10.50 13.34
CA THR A 86 1.05 -9.29 14.16
C THR A 86 1.25 -9.67 15.62
N PRO A 87 2.04 -8.91 16.40
CA PRO A 87 2.15 -9.15 17.83
C PRO A 87 0.78 -8.94 18.49
N THR A 88 0.47 -9.76 19.50
CA THR A 88 -0.76 -9.65 20.29
C THR A 88 -0.55 -8.87 21.58
N LEU A 89 0.70 -8.53 21.90
CA LEU A 89 1.09 -7.72 23.05
C LEU A 89 1.31 -6.29 22.57
N GLU A 90 0.85 -5.33 23.37
CA GLU A 90 1.19 -3.92 23.17
C GLU A 90 2.71 -3.74 23.33
N GLU A 91 3.28 -2.87 22.50
CA GLU A 91 4.71 -2.48 22.54
C GLU A 91 5.03 -1.54 23.70
#